data_AF-A0AAC8VV98-F1
#
_entry.id   AF-A0AAC8VV98-F1
#
_cell.length_a   1.000
_cell.length_b   1.000
_cell.length_c   1.000
_cell.angle_alpha   90.00
_cell.angle_beta   90.00
_cell.angle_gamma   90.00
#
_symmetry.space_group_name_H-M   'P 1'
#
loop_
_entity.id
_entity.type
_entity.pdbx_description
1 polymer ?
#
loop_
_entity_poly.entity_id
_entity_poly.type
_entity_poly.pdbx_seq_one_letter_code
_entity_poly.pdbx_strand_id
1 'polypeptide(L)'
;MVAPAVPAAMIVAAPHPDAELLALGVDLDRVEAQSANLPRDADFAKFEALTEKGSAIAKRMLVIRPTTLEGHHAKAKAFVWCADEMPEDDYFGTTTDARMAVAIIRDLLEFGGAA
;
A
#
# COMPACT_ATOMS: atom_id res chain seq x y z
N MET A 1 -36.18 -3.98 -45.02
CA MET A 1 -35.04 -3.06 -44.82
C MET A 1 -34.35 -3.45 -43.53
N VAL A 2 -33.15 -4.00 -43.62
CA VAL A 2 -32.35 -4.42 -42.46
C VAL A 2 -31.53 -3.22 -42.02
N ALA A 3 -31.73 -2.74 -40.79
CA ALA A 3 -30.95 -1.65 -40.23
C ALA A 3 -29.49 -2.09 -40.06
N PRO A 4 -28.50 -1.26 -40.40
CA PRO A 4 -27.09 -1.62 -40.23
C PRO A 4 -26.78 -1.68 -38.73
N ALA A 5 -26.24 -2.82 -38.28
CA ALA A 5 -25.76 -2.98 -36.93
C ALA A 5 -24.52 -2.08 -36.73
N VAL A 6 -24.64 -1.09 -35.84
CA VAL A 6 -23.49 -0.26 -35.42
C VAL A 6 -22.56 -1.16 -34.62
N PRO A 7 -21.28 -1.33 -35.01
CA PRO A 7 -20.34 -2.12 -34.23
C PRO A 7 -20.14 -1.44 -32.89
N ALA A 8 -20.39 -2.17 -31.81
CA ALA A 8 -20.09 -1.71 -30.46
C ALA A 8 -18.58 -1.45 -30.37
N ALA A 9 -18.19 -0.18 -30.35
CA ALA A 9 -16.83 0.21 -30.08
C ALA A 9 -16.49 -0.31 -28.67
N MET A 10 -15.57 -1.27 -28.59
CA MET A 10 -15.03 -1.71 -27.31
C MET A 10 -14.33 -0.51 -26.68
N ILE A 11 -14.92 0.05 -25.63
CA ILE A 11 -14.27 1.07 -24.82
C ILE A 11 -13.14 0.36 -24.07
N VAL A 12 -11.92 0.49 -24.57
CA VAL A 12 -10.73 0.10 -23.83
C VAL A 12 -10.53 1.17 -22.77
N ALA A 13 -10.79 0.82 -21.50
CA ALA A 13 -10.53 1.72 -20.39
C ALA A 13 -9.03 2.07 -20.38
N ALA A 14 -8.72 3.36 -20.31
CA ALA A 14 -7.34 3.80 -20.15
C ALA A 14 -6.78 3.23 -18.83
N PRO A 15 -5.50 2.83 -18.81
CA PRO A 15 -4.87 2.35 -17.58
C PRO A 15 -4.91 3.44 -16.51
N HIS A 16 -5.19 3.04 -15.27
CA HIS A 16 -5.21 3.95 -14.14
C HIS A 16 -3.85 4.65 -14.01
N PRO A 17 -3.78 5.99 -13.82
CA PRO A 17 -2.52 6.73 -13.82
C PRO A 17 -1.57 6.28 -12.70
N ASP A 18 -2.10 5.78 -11.59
CA ASP A 18 -1.34 5.20 -10.47
C ASP A 18 -1.39 3.65 -10.42
N ALA A 19 -1.64 2.96 -11.55
CA ALA A 19 -1.82 1.50 -11.57
C ALA A 19 -0.69 0.71 -10.90
N GLU A 20 0.58 1.10 -11.10
CA GLU A 20 1.73 0.47 -10.45
C GLU A 20 1.66 0.62 -8.91
N LEU A 21 1.32 1.81 -8.44
CA LEU A 21 1.27 2.12 -7.01
C LEU A 21 0.14 1.37 -6.31
N LEU A 22 -1.00 1.22 -6.99
CA LEU A 22 -2.13 0.42 -6.52
C LEU A 22 -1.79 -1.07 -6.47
N ALA A 23 -1.10 -1.60 -7.49
CA ALA A 23 -0.64 -2.98 -7.50
C ALA A 23 0.34 -3.27 -6.36
N LEU A 24 1.30 -2.37 -6.12
CA LEU A 24 2.22 -2.47 -4.99
C LEU A 24 1.49 -2.41 -3.63
N GLY A 25 0.45 -1.58 -3.52
CA GLY A 25 -0.40 -1.55 -2.32
C GLY A 25 -1.07 -2.89 -2.04
N VAL A 26 -1.60 -3.56 -3.07
CA VAL A 26 -2.18 -4.92 -2.94
C VAL A 26 -1.12 -5.95 -2.54
N ASP A 27 0.09 -5.83 -3.09
CA ASP A 27 1.19 -6.73 -2.74
C ASP A 27 1.66 -6.52 -1.29
N LEU A 28 1.65 -5.28 -0.81
CA LEU A 28 1.97 -4.95 0.57
C LEU A 28 0.90 -5.49 1.54
N ASP A 29 -0.39 -5.29 1.23
CA ASP A 29 -1.51 -5.84 2.01
C ASP A 29 -1.37 -7.38 2.13
N ARG A 30 -0.87 -8.05 1.07
CA ARG A 30 -0.60 -9.50 1.09
C ARG A 30 0.56 -9.87 2.01
N VAL A 31 1.64 -9.09 2.04
CA VAL A 31 2.78 -9.33 2.95
C VAL A 31 2.36 -9.15 4.40
N GLU A 32 1.60 -8.10 4.70
CA GLU A 32 1.05 -7.85 6.03
C GLU A 32 0.15 -9.01 6.48
N ALA A 33 -0.78 -9.45 5.63
CA ALA A 33 -1.64 -10.59 5.93
C ALA A 33 -0.84 -11.89 6.11
N GLN A 34 0.25 -12.10 5.37
CA GLN A 34 1.14 -13.26 5.56
C GLN A 34 1.84 -13.21 6.91
N SER A 35 2.31 -12.02 7.31
CA SER A 35 3.03 -11.80 8.56
C SER A 35 2.11 -11.97 9.77
N ALA A 36 0.89 -11.43 9.71
CA ALA A 36 -0.14 -11.57 10.75
C ALA A 36 -0.58 -13.03 10.98
N ASN A 37 -0.45 -13.89 9.96
CA ASN A 37 -0.81 -15.31 10.03
C ASN A 37 0.38 -16.23 10.35
N LEU A 38 1.58 -15.69 10.63
CA LEU A 38 2.70 -16.52 11.07
C LEU A 38 2.42 -17.12 12.46
N PRO A 39 2.67 -18.42 12.66
CA PRO A 39 2.64 -19.03 13.99
C PRO A 39 3.57 -18.30 14.96
N ARG A 40 3.25 -18.30 16.26
CA ARG A 40 4.12 -17.67 17.28
C ARG A 40 5.50 -18.32 17.40
N ASP A 41 5.60 -19.58 17.03
CA ASP A 41 6.81 -20.38 16.95
C ASP A 41 7.38 -20.44 15.52
N ALA A 42 6.91 -19.54 14.63
CA ALA A 42 7.44 -19.45 13.29
C ALA A 42 8.96 -19.21 13.32
N ASP A 43 9.63 -19.87 12.38
CA ASP A 43 11.04 -19.66 12.11
C ASP A 43 11.31 -18.17 11.85
N PHE A 44 12.28 -17.61 12.58
CA PHE A 44 12.72 -16.22 12.44
C PHE A 44 13.08 -15.89 10.99
N ALA A 45 13.66 -16.84 10.25
CA ALA A 45 14.01 -16.65 8.83
C ALA A 45 12.77 -16.37 7.95
N LYS A 46 11.59 -16.90 8.31
CA LYS A 46 10.34 -16.63 7.58
C LYS A 46 9.82 -15.22 7.87
N PHE A 47 9.94 -14.77 9.12
CA PHE A 47 9.60 -13.40 9.50
C PHE A 47 10.53 -12.41 8.77
N GLU A 48 11.84 -12.62 8.84
CA GLU A 48 12.84 -11.78 8.16
C GLU A 48 12.59 -11.69 6.64
N ALA A 49 12.27 -12.81 5.99
CA ALA A 49 11.96 -12.82 4.56
C ALA A 49 10.69 -12.03 4.20
N LEU A 50 9.67 -12.01 5.07
CA LEU A 50 8.47 -11.20 4.85
C LEU A 50 8.76 -9.72 5.08
N THR A 51 9.51 -9.36 6.12
CA THR A 51 9.93 -7.98 6.40
C THR A 51 10.82 -7.43 5.27
N GLU A 52 11.77 -8.22 4.74
CA GLU A 52 12.60 -7.82 3.60
C GLU A 52 11.74 -7.57 2.34
N LYS A 53 10.79 -8.46 2.09
CA LYS A 53 9.86 -8.33 0.96
C LYS A 53 8.98 -7.09 1.08
N GLY A 54 8.37 -6.84 2.24
CA GLY A 54 7.57 -5.64 2.48
C GLY A 54 8.41 -4.36 2.38
N SER A 55 9.64 -4.39 2.89
CA SER A 55 10.59 -3.28 2.78
C SER A 55 10.94 -2.95 1.33
N ALA A 56 11.13 -3.97 0.48
CA ALA A 56 11.39 -3.77 -0.95
C ALA A 56 10.19 -3.12 -1.66
N ILE A 57 8.97 -3.54 -1.33
CA ILE A 57 7.73 -2.95 -1.85
C ILE A 57 7.60 -1.49 -1.40
N ALA A 58 7.74 -1.20 -0.10
CA ALA A 58 7.63 0.15 0.43
C ALA A 58 8.69 1.10 -0.15
N LYS A 59 9.93 0.65 -0.31
CA LYS A 59 11.00 1.40 -0.99
C LYS A 59 10.65 1.71 -2.44
N ARG A 60 9.99 0.79 -3.15
CA ARG A 60 9.50 1.05 -4.51
C ARG A 60 8.36 2.08 -4.52
N MET A 61 7.41 1.96 -3.60
CA MET A 61 6.30 2.92 -3.47
C MET A 61 6.80 4.34 -3.13
N LEU A 62 7.88 4.44 -2.34
CA LEU A 62 8.48 5.72 -1.96
C LEU A 62 8.89 6.57 -3.17
N VAL A 63 9.48 5.96 -4.20
CA VAL A 63 10.01 6.68 -5.38
C VAL A 63 8.95 6.97 -6.46
N ILE A 64 7.77 6.36 -6.36
CA ILE A 64 6.65 6.63 -7.27
C ILE A 64 5.89 7.84 -6.75
N ARG A 65 5.69 8.84 -7.61
CA ARG A 65 4.85 10.00 -7.28
C ARG A 65 3.38 9.65 -7.58
N PRO A 66 2.48 9.68 -6.58
CA PRO A 66 1.05 9.52 -6.81
C PRO A 66 0.50 10.73 -7.57
N THR A 67 -0.50 10.47 -8.41
CA THR A 67 -1.21 11.47 -9.21
C THR A 67 -2.71 11.51 -8.89
N THR A 68 -3.22 10.53 -8.15
CA THR A 68 -4.61 10.44 -7.68
C THR A 68 -4.67 10.27 -6.17
N LEU A 69 -5.87 10.45 -5.62
CA LEU A 69 -6.13 10.25 -4.19
C LEU A 69 -5.90 8.78 -3.79
N GLU A 70 -6.29 7.83 -4.65
CA GLU A 70 -6.07 6.40 -4.46
C GLU A 70 -4.57 6.07 -4.42
N GLY A 71 -3.75 6.71 -5.26
CA GLY A 71 -2.30 6.57 -5.17
C GLY A 71 -1.72 7.13 -3.88
N HIS A 72 -2.22 8.28 -3.42
CA HIS A 72 -1.84 8.83 -2.10
C HIS A 72 -2.23 7.88 -0.95
N HIS A 73 -3.41 7.28 -1.02
CA HIS A 73 -3.88 6.28 -0.08
C HIS A 73 -2.97 5.04 -0.04
N ALA A 74 -2.55 4.54 -1.20
CA ALA A 74 -1.59 3.44 -1.28
C ALA A 74 -0.23 3.78 -0.62
N LYS A 75 0.31 5.00 -0.81
CA LYS A 75 1.56 5.41 -0.12
C LYS A 75 1.37 5.60 1.38
N ALA A 76 0.23 6.11 1.79
CA ALA A 76 -0.12 6.23 3.20
C ALA A 76 -0.11 4.86 3.91
N LYS A 77 -0.69 3.82 3.29
CA LYS A 77 -0.58 2.45 3.79
C LYS A 77 0.87 1.98 3.96
N ALA A 78 1.70 2.21 2.94
CA ALA A 78 3.12 1.84 2.99
C ALA A 78 3.88 2.52 4.13
N PHE A 79 3.55 3.79 4.41
CA PHE A 79 4.13 4.52 5.53
C PHE A 79 3.73 3.92 6.88
N VAL A 80 2.45 3.61 7.07
CA VAL A 80 1.96 2.98 8.31
C VAL A 80 2.60 1.60 8.51
N TRP A 81 2.66 0.77 7.47
CA TRP A 81 3.32 -0.52 7.52
C TRP A 81 4.80 -0.40 7.96
N CYS A 82 5.54 0.56 7.39
CA CYS A 82 6.93 0.79 7.79
C CYS A 82 7.06 1.25 9.26
N ALA A 83 6.10 2.04 9.75
CA ALA A 83 6.10 2.54 11.12
C ALA A 83 5.81 1.42 12.14
N ASP A 84 4.99 0.43 11.78
CA ASP A 84 4.64 -0.70 12.66
C ASP A 84 5.72 -1.80 12.68
N GLU A 85 6.49 -1.95 11.60
CA GLU A 85 7.60 -2.94 11.51
C GLU A 85 8.92 -2.47 12.14
N MET A 86 9.05 -1.18 12.46
CA MET A 86 10.25 -0.65 13.10
C MET A 86 10.10 -0.66 14.63
N PRO A 87 11.03 -1.29 15.38
CA PRO A 87 11.01 -1.18 16.83
C PRO A 87 11.07 0.29 17.25
N GLU A 88 10.41 0.64 18.36
CA GLU A 88 10.25 2.04 18.84
C GLU A 88 11.55 2.85 18.88
N ASP A 89 12.69 2.18 18.95
CA ASP A 89 14.03 2.75 19.05
C ASP A 89 14.69 3.11 17.70
N ASP A 90 14.21 2.59 16.56
CA ASP A 90 14.87 2.77 15.26
C ASP A 90 14.11 3.74 14.32
N TYR A 91 14.70 4.93 14.19
CA TYR A 91 14.54 5.98 13.15
C TYR A 91 13.17 6.60 12.82
N PHE A 92 12.03 5.93 13.00
CA PHE A 92 10.69 6.52 12.75
C PHE A 92 9.79 6.56 14.01
N GLY A 93 10.19 5.89 15.10
CA GLY A 93 9.37 5.73 16.32
C GLY A 93 9.74 6.60 17.51
N THR A 94 10.92 7.25 17.53
CA THR A 94 11.41 7.96 18.73
C THR A 94 11.04 9.44 18.78
N THR A 95 10.76 10.07 17.65
CA THR A 95 10.51 11.52 17.59
C THR A 95 9.02 11.83 17.44
N THR A 96 8.53 12.83 18.19
CA THR A 96 7.11 13.21 18.26
C THR A 96 6.54 13.58 16.89
N ASP A 97 7.35 14.15 16.00
CA ASP A 97 6.99 14.51 14.63
C ASP A 97 6.68 13.29 13.75
N ALA A 98 7.47 12.22 13.85
CA ALA A 98 7.21 10.99 13.12
C ALA A 98 5.95 10.28 13.63
N ARG A 99 5.74 10.23 14.96
CA ARG A 99 4.49 9.73 15.57
C ARG A 99 3.27 10.55 15.13
N MET A 100 3.41 11.87 15.05
CA MET A 100 2.35 12.77 14.59
C MET A 100 2.07 12.58 13.09
N ALA A 101 3.09 12.36 12.27
CA ALA A 101 2.92 12.02 10.86
C ALA A 101 2.14 10.71 10.68
N VAL A 102 2.48 9.66 11.45
CA VAL A 102 1.74 8.38 11.45
C VAL A 102 0.28 8.59 11.85
N ALA A 103 0.03 9.33 12.94
CA ALA A 103 -1.32 9.60 13.41
C ALA A 103 -2.17 10.33 12.36
N ILE A 104 -1.65 11.42 11.78
CA ILE A 104 -2.33 12.17 10.71
C ILE A 104 -2.62 11.26 9.51
N ILE A 105 -1.66 10.41 9.13
CA ILE A 105 -1.83 9.51 8.00
C ILE A 105 -2.92 8.47 8.29
N ARG A 106 -2.95 7.88 9.48
CA ARG A 106 -4.02 6.94 9.90
C ARG A 106 -5.39 7.62 9.85
N ASP A 107 -5.53 8.81 10.43
CA ASP A 107 -6.79 9.57 10.42
C ASP A 107 -7.26 9.84 8.98
N LEU A 108 -6.34 10.18 8.06
CA LEU A 108 -6.66 10.41 6.65
C LEU A 108 -7.08 9.13 5.91
N LEU A 109 -6.48 7.98 6.22
CA LEU A 109 -6.88 6.68 5.67
C LEU A 109 -8.32 6.33 6.10
N GLU A 110 -8.66 6.58 7.37
CA GLU A 110 -9.99 6.32 7.92
C GLU A 110 -11.05 7.29 7.38
N PHE A 111 -10.70 8.56 7.18
CA PHE A 111 -11.59 9.59 6.62
C PHE A 111 -12.03 9.28 5.18
N GLY A 112 -11.19 8.61 4.38
CA GLY A 112 -11.49 8.21 3.01
C GLY A 112 -12.23 6.87 2.87
N GLY A 113 -12.36 6.09 3.96
CA GLY A 113 -12.96 4.75 3.96
C GLY A 113 -14.47 4.70 4.26
N ALA A 114 -15.14 5.85 4.40
CA ALA A 114 -16.57 5.93 4.68
C ALA A 114 -17.42 6.05 3.40
N ALA A 115 -17.67 4.93 2.73
CA ALA A 115 -18.89 4.62 1.96
C ALA A 115 -18.97 3.11 1.64
#